data_AF-A0A498Q123-F1
#
_entry.id   AF-A0A498Q123-F1
#
_cell.length_a   1.000
_cell.length_b   1.000
_cell.length_c   1.000
_cell.angle_alpha   90.00
_cell.angle_beta   90.00
_cell.angle_gamma   90.00
#
_symmetry.space_group_name_H-M   'P 1'
#
loop_
_entity.id
_entity.type
_entity.pdbx_description
1 polymer ?
#
loop_
_entity_poly.entity_id
_entity_poly.type
_entity_poly.pdbx_seq_one_letter_code
_entity_poly.pdbx_strand_id
1 'polypeptide(L)'
;MTEYDTAGQLPLPQTIPFLPAYIPSDVDMTVVKTQVAAVGVSAPPGAVPGLLEVVNHAHDEGINLKIVLLDHNPPHDTPLRDIATVVGADYKDATVLVLSPNYVGSYSTQYPRVTLEAGEDHSKTGNPVQSAQNFLHELDTPEFPWAGLTIFLLIGVLAAAIGARFMQLRARRSATSADGADATAGQISQDN
;
A
#
# COMPACT_ATOMS: atom_id res chain seq x y z
N MET A 1 -3.20 -1.48 -52.76
CA MET A 1 -4.49 -2.10 -52.44
C MET A 1 -4.15 -3.32 -51.57
N THR A 2 -3.97 -3.08 -50.27
CA THR A 2 -4.85 -3.49 -49.15
C THR A 2 -4.69 -4.99 -48.85
N GLU A 3 -4.38 -5.49 -47.66
CA GLU A 3 -4.66 -5.06 -46.28
C GLU A 3 -3.55 -5.52 -45.31
N TYR A 4 -3.29 -4.73 -44.27
CA TYR A 4 -2.62 -5.18 -43.04
C TYR A 4 -3.70 -5.69 -42.08
N ASP A 5 -3.76 -7.01 -41.88
CA ASP A 5 -4.63 -7.60 -40.86
C ASP A 5 -4.04 -7.34 -39.47
N THR A 6 -4.67 -6.42 -38.76
CA THR A 6 -4.37 -6.02 -37.38
C THR A 6 -5.28 -6.83 -36.46
N ALA A 7 -4.90 -8.07 -36.17
CA ALA A 7 -5.52 -8.82 -35.09
C ALA A 7 -4.85 -8.43 -33.75
N GLY A 8 -5.61 -7.76 -32.89
CA GLY A 8 -5.18 -7.35 -31.56
C GLY A 8 -4.82 -8.56 -30.69
N GLN A 9 -3.53 -8.69 -30.39
CA GLN A 9 -3.04 -9.59 -29.35
C GLN A 9 -3.51 -9.04 -28.00
N LEU A 10 -4.55 -9.65 -27.43
CA LEU A 10 -4.92 -9.41 -26.02
C LEU A 10 -3.73 -9.80 -25.13
N PRO A 11 -3.35 -8.98 -24.14
CA PRO A 11 -2.27 -9.35 -23.23
C PRO A 11 -2.67 -10.64 -22.50
N LEU A 12 -1.83 -11.66 -22.60
CA LEU A 12 -2.00 -12.91 -21.86
C LEU A 12 -2.08 -12.57 -20.36
N PRO A 13 -3.00 -13.19 -19.60
CA PRO A 13 -3.04 -13.04 -18.15
C PRO A 13 -1.64 -13.36 -17.61
N GLN A 14 -1.02 -12.40 -16.94
CA GLN A 14 0.27 -12.56 -16.28
C GLN A 14 0.06 -13.56 -15.14
N THR A 15 0.16 -14.85 -15.41
CA THR A 15 0.32 -15.86 -14.37
C THR A 15 1.72 -15.66 -13.80
N ILE A 16 1.83 -14.83 -12.76
CA ILE A 16 3.01 -14.78 -11.92
C ILE A 16 3.20 -16.21 -11.40
N PRO A 17 4.31 -16.90 -11.70
CA PRO A 17 4.57 -18.20 -11.11
C PRO A 17 4.53 -18.01 -9.59
N PHE A 18 3.66 -18.77 -8.91
CA PHE A 18 3.73 -18.88 -7.45
C PHE A 18 5.12 -19.41 -7.13
N LEU A 19 5.99 -18.53 -6.62
CA LEU A 19 7.22 -18.99 -6.00
C LEU A 19 6.80 -19.83 -4.80
N PRO A 20 7.36 -21.04 -4.64
CA PRO A 20 7.07 -21.83 -3.45
C PRO A 20 7.46 -21.02 -2.22
N ALA A 21 6.57 -20.98 -1.22
CA ALA A 21 6.87 -20.36 0.06
C ALA A 21 8.14 -20.98 0.65
N TYR A 22 9.08 -20.15 1.08
CA TYR A 22 10.29 -20.59 1.74
C TYR A 22 10.05 -20.67 3.25
N ILE A 23 9.75 -21.88 3.71
CA ILE A 23 9.58 -22.20 5.12
C ILE A 23 10.90 -22.79 5.65
N PRO A 24 11.50 -22.24 6.72
CA PRO A 24 12.69 -22.82 7.35
C PRO A 24 12.42 -24.27 7.76
N SER A 25 13.40 -25.16 7.54
CA SER A 25 13.23 -26.61 7.72
C SER A 25 12.92 -27.04 9.15
N ASP A 26 13.24 -26.19 10.11
CA ASP A 26 13.01 -26.35 11.54
C ASP A 26 11.67 -25.78 12.01
N VAL A 27 10.88 -25.17 11.11
CA VAL A 27 9.51 -24.74 11.39
C VAL A 27 8.52 -25.81 10.94
N ASP A 28 7.89 -26.49 11.91
CA ASP A 28 6.79 -27.42 11.64
C ASP A 28 5.47 -26.65 11.45
N MET A 29 5.09 -26.44 10.18
CA MET A 29 3.86 -25.73 9.84
C MET A 29 2.58 -26.45 10.31
N THR A 30 2.61 -27.76 10.51
CA THR A 30 1.45 -28.50 11.04
C THR A 30 1.20 -28.12 12.49
N VAL A 31 2.27 -28.05 13.29
CA VAL A 31 2.21 -27.60 14.68
C VAL A 31 1.78 -26.14 14.76
N VAL A 32 2.40 -25.26 13.97
CA VAL A 32 2.06 -23.83 13.91
C VAL A 32 0.57 -23.64 13.62
N LYS A 33 0.06 -24.27 12.55
CA LYS A 33 -1.35 -24.16 12.17
C LYS A 33 -2.28 -24.71 13.25
N THR A 34 -1.92 -25.82 13.89
CA THR A 34 -2.71 -26.41 14.97
C THR A 34 -2.80 -25.49 16.19
N GLN A 35 -1.69 -24.89 16.60
CA GLN A 35 -1.67 -23.97 17.75
C GLN A 35 -2.42 -22.66 17.45
N VAL A 36 -2.19 -22.08 16.26
CA VAL A 36 -2.92 -20.90 15.79
C VAL A 36 -4.43 -21.18 15.68
N ALA A 37 -4.84 -22.36 15.22
CA ALA A 37 -6.25 -22.73 15.16
C ALA A 37 -6.87 -22.86 16.57
N ALA A 38 -6.12 -23.35 17.55
CA ALA A 38 -6.61 -23.59 18.90
C ALA A 38 -6.80 -22.30 19.70
N VAL A 39 -5.83 -21.38 19.67
CA VAL A 39 -5.80 -20.20 20.56
C VAL A 39 -5.36 -18.92 19.87
N GLY A 40 -5.17 -18.91 18.55
CA GLY A 40 -4.68 -17.75 17.80
C GLY A 40 -3.19 -17.46 17.93
N VAL A 41 -2.46 -18.23 18.75
CA VAL A 41 -1.02 -18.03 19.02
C VAL A 41 -0.24 -19.34 18.85
N SER A 42 0.86 -19.29 18.11
CA SER A 42 1.90 -20.33 18.07
C SER A 42 3.22 -19.71 18.55
N ALA A 43 3.68 -20.06 19.74
CA ALA A 43 4.87 -19.43 20.34
C ALA A 43 5.53 -20.33 21.39
N PRO A 44 6.80 -20.08 21.77
CA PRO A 44 7.40 -20.68 22.95
C PRO A 44 6.54 -20.44 24.21
N PRO A 45 6.41 -21.42 25.13
CA PRO A 45 5.43 -21.36 26.23
C PRO A 45 5.50 -20.11 27.10
N GLY A 46 6.70 -19.55 27.32
CA GLY A 46 6.89 -18.35 28.12
C GLY A 46 6.32 -17.07 27.50
N ALA A 47 6.16 -17.02 26.18
CA ALA A 47 5.63 -15.86 25.46
C ALA A 47 4.11 -15.93 25.23
N VAL A 48 3.52 -17.13 25.29
CA VAL A 48 2.10 -17.36 24.97
C VAL A 48 1.15 -16.47 25.78
N PRO A 49 1.26 -16.33 27.12
CA PRO A 49 0.30 -15.54 27.88
C PRO A 49 0.21 -14.08 27.41
N GLY A 50 1.35 -13.40 27.25
CA GLY A 50 1.37 -12.00 26.81
C GLY A 50 0.93 -11.81 25.36
N LEU A 51 1.24 -12.75 24.47
CA LEU A 51 0.76 -12.69 23.08
C LEU A 51 -0.74 -12.96 22.97
N LEU A 52 -1.27 -13.85 23.81
CA LEU A 52 -2.70 -14.13 23.87
C LEU A 52 -3.47 -12.91 24.37
N GLU A 53 -2.93 -12.15 25.32
CA GLU A 53 -3.51 -10.85 25.72
C GLU A 53 -3.62 -9.88 24.54
N VAL A 54 -2.60 -9.79 23.69
CA VAL A 54 -2.64 -8.95 22.47
C VAL A 54 -3.68 -9.44 21.47
N VAL A 55 -3.78 -10.75 21.25
CA VAL A 55 -4.82 -11.34 20.38
C VAL A 55 -6.22 -11.04 20.90
N ASN A 56 -6.45 -11.17 22.20
CA ASN A 56 -7.75 -10.86 22.80
C ASN A 56 -8.08 -9.37 22.70
N HIS A 57 -7.10 -8.50 22.94
CA HIS A 57 -7.28 -7.06 22.79
C HIS A 57 -7.63 -6.67 21.35
N ALA A 58 -6.92 -7.22 20.36
CA ALA A 58 -7.22 -7.02 18.95
C ALA A 58 -8.64 -7.50 18.60
N HIS A 59 -9.05 -8.65 19.14
CA HIS A 59 -10.40 -9.17 18.95
C HIS A 59 -11.47 -8.23 19.52
N ASP A 60 -11.23 -7.62 20.68
CA ASP A 60 -12.14 -6.62 21.27
C ASP A 60 -12.26 -5.35 20.40
N GLU A 61 -11.23 -5.04 19.61
CA GLU A 61 -11.20 -3.96 18.61
C GLU A 61 -11.77 -4.39 17.24
N GLY A 62 -12.22 -5.65 17.12
CA GLY A 62 -12.81 -6.19 15.90
C GLY A 62 -11.79 -6.75 14.90
N ILE A 63 -10.54 -6.93 15.32
CA ILE A 63 -9.43 -7.43 14.50
C ILE A 63 -9.20 -8.91 14.83
N ASN A 64 -9.42 -9.79 13.86
CA ASN A 64 -9.07 -11.21 13.98
C ASN A 64 -7.55 -11.40 13.82
N LEU A 65 -6.80 -11.13 14.89
CA LEU A 65 -5.34 -11.23 14.91
C LEU A 65 -4.89 -12.67 15.23
N LYS A 66 -3.89 -13.15 14.50
CA LYS A 66 -3.20 -14.42 14.75
C LYS A 66 -1.71 -14.16 14.84
N ILE A 67 -1.03 -14.76 15.81
CA ILE A 67 0.40 -14.52 16.05
C ILE A 67 1.19 -15.82 15.97
N VAL A 68 2.29 -15.80 15.22
CA VAL A 68 3.31 -16.84 15.24
C VAL A 68 4.63 -16.22 15.72
N LEU A 69 5.26 -16.79 16.73
CA LEU A 69 6.58 -16.38 17.20
C LEU A 69 7.58 -17.50 16.97
N LEU A 70 8.59 -17.22 16.15
CA LEU A 70 9.79 -18.05 16.03
C LEU A 70 10.76 -17.72 17.17
N ASP A 71 11.42 -18.74 17.71
CA ASP A 71 12.36 -18.62 18.83
C ASP A 71 13.75 -18.10 18.43
N HIS A 72 14.04 -18.04 17.12
CA HIS A 72 15.27 -17.52 16.55
C HIS A 72 15.01 -16.81 15.22
N ASN A 73 16.02 -16.08 14.75
CA ASN A 73 15.94 -15.40 13.45
C ASN A 73 16.32 -16.35 12.32
N PRO A 74 15.51 -16.44 11.26
CA PRO A 74 16.00 -16.97 10.01
C PRO A 74 17.09 -16.05 9.39
N PRO A 75 17.77 -16.48 8.32
CA PRO A 75 18.83 -15.68 7.69
C PRO A 75 18.40 -14.28 7.20
N HIS A 76 17.12 -14.14 6.83
CA HIS A 76 16.50 -12.91 6.30
C HIS A 76 15.02 -12.87 6.73
N ASP A 77 14.30 -11.78 6.44
CA ASP A 77 12.89 -11.56 6.80
C ASP A 77 11.87 -12.33 5.95
N THR A 78 12.22 -12.67 4.70
CA THR A 78 11.34 -13.33 3.72
C THR A 78 10.57 -14.55 4.28
N PRO A 79 11.21 -15.49 5.03
CA PRO A 79 10.51 -16.58 5.71
C PRO A 79 9.30 -16.18 6.54
N LEU A 80 9.34 -15.05 7.25
CA LEU A 80 8.25 -14.64 8.13
C LEU A 80 7.01 -14.27 7.32
N ARG A 81 7.21 -13.58 6.20
CA ARG A 81 6.13 -13.24 5.25
C ARG A 81 5.53 -14.48 4.61
N ASP A 82 6.35 -15.47 4.30
CA ASP A 82 5.93 -16.73 3.71
C ASP A 82 5.13 -17.57 4.72
N ILE A 83 5.61 -17.67 5.97
CA ILE A 83 4.86 -18.29 7.08
C ILE A 83 3.52 -17.57 7.28
N ALA A 84 3.52 -16.23 7.29
CA ALA A 84 2.30 -15.44 7.47
C ALA A 84 1.28 -15.75 6.36
N THR A 85 1.74 -15.84 5.11
CA THR A 85 0.92 -16.17 3.95
C THR A 85 0.39 -17.61 4.02
N VAL A 86 1.21 -18.58 4.42
CA VAL A 86 0.81 -19.99 4.53
C VAL A 86 -0.20 -20.21 5.66
N VAL A 87 -0.06 -19.51 6.78
CA VAL A 87 -1.06 -19.52 7.87
C VAL A 87 -2.32 -18.78 7.42
N GLY A 88 -2.18 -17.58 6.86
CA GLY A 88 -3.30 -16.73 6.41
C GLY A 88 -4.11 -17.34 5.27
N ALA A 89 -3.53 -18.25 4.49
CA ALA A 89 -4.26 -19.00 3.47
C ALA A 89 -5.47 -19.77 4.05
N ASP A 90 -5.40 -20.18 5.31
CA ASP A 90 -6.48 -20.90 6.00
C ASP A 90 -7.55 -19.96 6.59
N TYR A 91 -7.29 -18.64 6.63
CA TYR A 91 -8.14 -17.65 7.31
C TYR A 91 -8.31 -16.39 6.46
N LYS A 92 -9.44 -16.26 5.77
CA LYS A 92 -9.70 -15.14 4.83
C LYS A 92 -9.97 -13.80 5.49
N ASP A 93 -10.36 -13.82 6.75
CA ASP A 93 -10.77 -12.68 7.58
C ASP A 93 -9.75 -12.34 8.66
N ALA A 94 -8.65 -13.09 8.77
CA ALA A 94 -7.63 -12.87 9.77
C ALA A 94 -6.46 -12.02 9.27
N THR A 95 -5.88 -11.26 10.19
CA THR A 95 -4.55 -10.67 10.05
C THR A 95 -3.56 -11.58 10.78
N VAL A 96 -2.54 -12.06 10.07
CA VAL A 96 -1.48 -12.89 10.62
C VAL A 96 -0.24 -12.05 10.81
N LEU A 97 0.30 -12.06 12.03
CA LEU A 97 1.58 -11.48 12.41
C LEU A 97 2.57 -12.61 12.73
N VAL A 98 3.72 -12.61 12.08
CA VAL A 98 4.82 -13.52 12.36
C VAL A 98 6.00 -12.71 12.88
N LEU A 99 6.53 -13.13 14.02
CA LEU A 99 7.60 -12.48 14.75
C LEU A 99 8.80 -13.40 14.87
N SER A 100 9.98 -12.83 14.79
CA SER A 100 11.22 -13.39 15.33
C SER A 100 11.93 -12.28 16.12
N PRO A 101 13.06 -12.54 16.79
CA PRO A 101 13.74 -11.50 17.56
C PRO A 101 14.04 -10.21 16.78
N ASN A 102 14.38 -10.30 15.48
CA ASN A 102 14.79 -9.14 14.68
C ASN A 102 13.94 -8.90 13.42
N TYR A 103 13.07 -9.84 13.05
CA TYR A 103 12.27 -9.74 11.84
C TYR A 103 10.79 -9.82 12.18
N VAL A 104 10.00 -9.21 11.30
CA VAL A 104 8.55 -9.24 11.33
C VAL A 104 8.08 -9.52 9.91
N GLY A 105 7.02 -10.31 9.79
CA GLY A 105 6.30 -10.46 8.52
C GLY A 105 4.81 -10.61 8.81
N SER A 106 3.98 -10.09 7.92
CA SER A 106 2.54 -10.12 8.11
C SER A 106 1.79 -10.50 6.83
N TYR A 107 0.53 -10.89 7.02
CA TYR A 107 -0.43 -11.14 5.96
C TYR A 107 -1.81 -10.67 6.40
N SER A 108 -2.50 -9.91 5.55
CA SER A 108 -3.91 -9.59 5.74
C SER A 108 -4.57 -9.33 4.39
N THR A 109 -5.85 -9.66 4.31
CA THR A 109 -6.76 -9.23 3.23
C THR A 109 -7.61 -8.03 3.65
N GLN A 110 -7.61 -7.68 4.95
CA GLN A 110 -8.41 -6.61 5.53
C GLN A 110 -7.69 -5.27 5.52
N TYR A 111 -6.35 -5.30 5.66
CA TYR A 111 -5.52 -4.11 5.69
C TYR A 111 -4.75 -3.92 4.39
N PRO A 112 -4.62 -2.67 3.90
CA PRO A 112 -3.73 -2.36 2.79
C PRO A 112 -2.30 -2.77 3.09
N ARG A 113 -1.58 -3.18 2.05
CA ARG A 113 -0.18 -3.59 2.17
C ARG A 113 0.72 -2.51 2.78
N VAL A 114 0.46 -1.25 2.50
CA VAL A 114 1.22 -0.12 3.06
C VAL A 114 1.06 -0.01 4.57
N THR A 115 -0.15 -0.22 5.10
CA THR A 115 -0.43 -0.23 6.54
C THR A 115 0.29 -1.39 7.22
N LEU A 116 0.28 -2.57 6.60
CA LEU A 116 1.02 -3.74 7.10
C LEU A 116 2.53 -3.47 7.14
N GLU A 117 3.09 -2.90 6.08
CA GLU A 117 4.53 -2.59 5.99
C GLU A 117 4.95 -1.52 7.03
N ALA A 118 4.11 -0.49 7.26
CA ALA A 118 4.31 0.47 8.34
C ALA A 118 4.31 -0.23 9.72
N GLY A 119 3.32 -1.11 9.95
CA GLY A 119 3.22 -1.86 11.20
C GLY A 119 4.44 -2.76 11.44
N GLU A 120 4.91 -3.45 10.40
CA GLU A 120 6.12 -4.28 10.46
C GLU A 120 7.37 -3.47 10.84
N ASP A 121 7.52 -2.26 10.31
CA ASP A 121 8.68 -1.40 10.59
C ASP A 121 8.73 -0.92 12.04
N HIS A 122 7.58 -0.62 12.64
CA HIS A 122 7.49 -0.22 14.06
C HIS A 122 7.57 -1.39 15.06
N SER A 123 7.53 -2.62 14.57
CA SER A 123 7.43 -3.83 15.39
C SER A 123 8.73 -4.60 15.55
N LYS A 124 9.86 -4.08 15.06
CA LYS A 124 11.18 -4.74 15.17
C LYS A 124 11.86 -4.41 16.51
N THR A 125 11.25 -4.80 17.64
CA THR A 125 11.70 -4.35 18.98
C THR A 125 12.55 -5.37 19.75
N GLY A 126 12.56 -6.65 19.34
CA GLY A 126 13.19 -7.74 20.12
C GLY A 126 12.33 -8.28 21.26
N ASN A 127 11.28 -7.56 21.67
CA ASN A 127 10.27 -8.06 22.61
C ASN A 127 9.01 -8.44 21.83
N PRO A 128 8.58 -9.71 21.83
CA PRO A 128 7.48 -10.14 20.97
C PRO A 128 6.13 -9.51 21.34
N VAL A 129 5.87 -9.28 22.63
CA VAL A 129 4.62 -8.66 23.09
C VAL A 129 4.56 -7.19 22.69
N GLN A 130 5.64 -6.45 22.95
CA GLN A 130 5.73 -5.04 22.53
C GLN A 130 5.65 -4.91 21.01
N SER A 131 6.30 -5.82 20.28
CA SER A 131 6.24 -5.86 18.81
C SER A 131 4.82 -6.06 18.32
N ALA A 132 4.07 -6.99 18.91
CA ALA A 132 2.67 -7.23 18.54
C ALA A 132 1.76 -6.04 18.88
N GLN A 133 2.00 -5.36 20.00
CA GLN A 133 1.26 -4.16 20.39
C GLN A 133 1.54 -2.99 19.43
N ASN A 134 2.80 -2.77 19.06
CA ASN A 134 3.18 -1.74 18.09
C ASN A 134 2.53 -2.00 16.72
N PHE A 135 2.53 -3.27 16.28
CA PHE A 135 1.88 -3.66 15.03
C PHE A 135 0.39 -3.35 15.07
N LEU A 136 -0.30 -3.79 16.13
CA LEU A 136 -1.73 -3.55 16.31
C LEU A 136 -2.06 -2.06 16.33
N HIS A 137 -1.26 -1.26 17.04
CA HIS A 137 -1.43 0.20 17.08
C HIS A 137 -1.34 0.85 15.70
N GLU A 138 -0.44 0.39 14.84
CA GLU A 138 -0.29 0.93 13.49
C GLU A 138 -1.48 0.55 12.59
N LEU A 139 -2.10 -0.62 12.80
CA LEU A 139 -3.30 -1.02 12.04
C LEU A 139 -4.49 -0.07 12.26
N ASP A 140 -4.62 0.47 13.47
CA ASP A 140 -5.70 1.38 13.85
C ASP A 140 -5.34 2.85 13.66
N THR A 141 -4.09 3.15 13.31
CA THR A 141 -3.64 4.52 13.09
C THR A 141 -4.21 5.05 11.77
N PRO A 142 -5.01 6.14 11.78
CA PRO A 142 -5.57 6.68 10.55
C PRO A 142 -4.47 7.19 9.62
N GLU A 143 -4.44 6.69 8.39
CA GLU A 143 -3.54 7.20 7.37
C GLU A 143 -3.98 8.59 6.86
N PHE A 144 -3.01 9.47 6.59
CA PHE A 144 -3.31 10.77 5.99
C PHE A 144 -3.92 10.57 4.60
N PRO A 145 -5.01 11.27 4.22
CA PRO A 145 -5.73 11.03 2.97
C PRO A 145 -4.99 11.64 1.77
N TRP A 146 -3.84 11.06 1.41
CA TRP A 146 -2.97 11.50 0.32
C TRP A 146 -3.71 11.64 -1.00
N ALA A 147 -4.59 10.68 -1.33
CA ALA A 147 -5.42 10.74 -2.52
C ALA A 147 -6.29 12.01 -2.55
N GLY A 148 -6.92 12.34 -1.42
CA GLY A 148 -7.74 13.55 -1.29
C GLY A 148 -6.91 14.83 -1.50
N LEU A 149 -5.73 14.90 -0.87
CA LEU A 149 -4.81 16.02 -1.06
C LEU A 149 -4.34 16.13 -2.51
N THR A 150 -3.92 15.03 -3.13
CA THR A 150 -3.45 15.00 -4.53
C THR A 150 -4.56 15.42 -5.49
N ILE A 151 -5.79 14.91 -5.31
CA ILE A 151 -6.94 15.31 -6.12
C ILE A 151 -7.18 16.81 -6.00
N PHE A 152 -7.19 17.35 -4.78
CA PHE A 152 -7.36 18.78 -4.55
C PHE A 152 -6.28 19.62 -5.26
N LEU A 153 -5.02 19.22 -5.15
CA LEU A 153 -3.90 19.90 -5.81
C LEU A 153 -4.04 19.88 -7.34
N LEU A 154 -4.42 18.75 -7.92
CA LEU A 154 -4.63 18.62 -9.36
C LEU A 154 -5.76 19.53 -9.87
N ILE A 155 -6.86 19.64 -9.12
CA ILE A 155 -7.95 20.58 -9.45
C ILE A 155 -7.43 22.03 -9.43
N GLY A 156 -6.65 22.40 -8.43
CA GLY A 156 -6.04 23.74 -8.33
C GLY A 156 -5.14 24.05 -9.53
N VAL A 157 -4.27 23.12 -9.91
CA VAL A 157 -3.38 23.25 -11.08
C VAL A 157 -4.20 23.37 -12.37
N LEU A 158 -5.24 22.56 -12.55
CA LEU A 158 -6.13 22.63 -13.71
C LEU A 158 -6.81 24.00 -13.80
N ALA A 159 -7.35 24.52 -12.70
CA ALA A 159 -7.98 25.83 -12.65
C ALA A 159 -6.99 26.95 -13.00
N ALA A 160 -5.76 26.89 -12.48
CA ALA A 160 -4.70 27.83 -12.81
C ALA A 160 -4.32 27.78 -14.29
N ALA A 161 -4.20 26.59 -14.88
CA ALA A 161 -3.90 26.41 -16.29
C ALA A 161 -4.99 26.97 -17.20
N ILE A 162 -6.26 26.73 -16.86
CA ILE A 162 -7.42 27.30 -17.57
C ILE A 162 -7.38 28.82 -17.46
N GLY A 163 -7.20 29.38 -16.26
CA GLY A 163 -7.10 30.82 -16.03
C GLY A 163 -5.99 31.47 -16.85
N ALA A 164 -4.79 30.90 -16.81
CA ALA A 164 -3.65 31.37 -17.61
C ALA A 164 -3.94 31.32 -19.12
N ARG A 165 -4.59 30.25 -19.62
CA ARG A 165 -4.97 30.14 -21.02
C ARG A 165 -5.96 31.23 -21.44
N PHE A 166 -6.98 31.50 -20.62
CA PHE A 166 -7.93 32.58 -20.88
C PHE A 166 -7.24 33.96 -20.92
N MET A 167 -6.35 34.24 -19.97
CA MET A 167 -5.57 35.50 -19.97
C MET A 167 -4.68 35.61 -21.21
N GLN A 168 -4.01 34.54 -21.62
CA GLN A 168 -3.16 34.51 -22.80
C GLN A 168 -3.95 34.74 -24.10
N LEU A 169 -5.13 34.14 -24.23
CA LEU A 169 -6.03 34.36 -25.38
C LEU A 169 -6.56 35.80 -25.42
N ARG A 170 -6.89 36.39 -24.27
CA ARG A 170 -7.34 37.79 -24.18
C ARG A 170 -6.22 38.76 -24.57
N ALA A 171 -5.01 38.56 -24.06
CA ALA A 171 -3.85 39.38 -24.39
C ALA A 171 -3.54 39.36 -25.91
N ARG A 172 -3.65 38.20 -26.56
CA ARG A 172 -3.46 38.08 -28.02
C ARG A 172 -4.51 38.83 -28.84
N ARG A 173 -5.79 38.85 -28.41
CA ARG A 173 -6.83 39.62 -29.09
C ARG A 173 -6.61 41.13 -28.99
N SER A 174 -6.14 41.61 -27.84
CA SER A 174 -5.81 43.03 -27.65
C SER A 174 -4.64 43.50 -28.52
N ALA A 175 -3.66 42.62 -28.82
CA ALA A 175 -2.55 42.95 -29.70
C ALA A 175 -2.97 43.13 -31.17
N THR A 176 -3.88 42.30 -31.68
CA THR A 176 -4.38 42.42 -33.08
C THR A 176 -5.25 43.67 -33.30
N SER A 177 -5.98 44.13 -32.29
CA SER A 177 -6.78 45.37 -32.40
C SER A 177 -5.92 46.64 -32.43
N ALA A 178 -4.70 46.62 -31.89
CA ALA A 178 -3.78 47.76 -31.95
C ALA A 178 -3.13 47.90 -33.34
N ASP A 179 -2.78 46.79 -33.97
CA ASP A 179 -2.11 46.75 -35.29
C ASP A 179 -3.04 47.19 -36.44
N GLY A 180 -4.34 46.89 -36.33
CA GLY A 180 -5.34 47.33 -37.30
C GLY A 180 -5.66 48.82 -37.27
N ALA A 181 -5.44 49.50 -36.14
CA ALA A 181 -5.70 50.94 -36.02
C ALA A 181 -4.56 51.79 -36.62
N ASP A 182 -3.31 51.32 -36.49
CA ASP A 182 -2.11 52.01 -37.02
C ASP A 182 -2.03 51.91 -38.56
N ALA A 183 -2.44 50.76 -39.13
CA ALA A 183 -2.51 50.57 -40.58
C ALA A 183 -3.55 51.49 -41.26
N THR A 184 -4.70 51.75 -40.62
CA THR A 184 -5.68 52.72 -41.13
C THR A 184 -5.20 54.17 -41.03
N ALA A 185 -4.45 54.56 -40.00
CA ALA A 185 -4.00 55.94 -39.81
C ALA A 185 -2.88 56.34 -40.80
N GLY A 186 -1.99 55.40 -41.18
CA GLY A 186 -0.95 55.65 -42.18
C GLY A 186 -1.47 55.86 -43.61
N GLN A 187 -2.64 55.30 -43.93
CA GLN A 187 -3.20 55.34 -45.29
C GLN A 187 -4.02 56.60 -45.60
N ILE A 188 -4.57 57.27 -44.57
CA ILE A 188 -5.31 58.54 -44.72
C ILE A 188 -4.39 59.75 -44.88
N SER A 189 -3.10 59.60 -44.54
CA SER A 189 -2.13 60.71 -44.57
C SER A 189 -1.30 60.76 -45.86
N GLN A 190 -1.49 59.84 -46.80
CA GLN A 190 -0.78 59.80 -48.10
C GLN A 190 -1.59 60.39 -49.27
N ASP A 191 -2.85 60.76 -49.05
CA ASP A 191 -3.78 61.23 -50.09
C ASP A 191 -4.13 62.74 -50.01
N ASN A 192 -3.32 63.56 -49.34
CA ASN A 192 -3.54 65.02 -49.27
C ASN A 192 -2.26 65.85 -49.46
#